data_AF-A0A961E5B0-F1
#
_entry.id   AF-A0A961E5B0-F1
#
_cell.length_a   1.000
_cell.length_b   1.000
_cell.length_c   1.000
_cell.angle_alpha   90.00
_cell.angle_beta   90.00
_cell.angle_gamma   90.00
#
_symmetry.space_group_name_H-M   'P 1'
#
loop_
_entity.id
_entity.type
_entity.pdbx_description
1 polymer ?
#
loop_
_entity_poly.entity_id
_entity_poly.type
_entity_poly.pdbx_seq_one_letter_code
_entity_poly.pdbx_strand_id
1 'polypeptide(L)'
;PYRAALEGDFGWFGSAVTKHYHGDDSQLKELAAGVVSAHADMSVEEHAARVTTFFADARHPTLGRSYLDCAYAPMVELLRYLESNGFCNYIASGGGRDFMRPITAALYRIPPDRVIGSSVGLDYVESEGQGHLRIGTALEVIDDGPEKPVRIWDRIGRRPILAAGNSNGD
;
A
#
# COMPACT_ATOMS: atom_id res chain seq x y z
N PRO A 1 -10.56 2.68 15.36
CA PRO A 1 -9.10 2.76 15.10
C PRO A 1 -8.44 4.08 15.54
N TYR A 2 -9.13 5.23 15.50
CA TYR A 2 -8.53 6.54 15.80
C TYR A 2 -8.02 6.70 17.23
N ARG A 3 -8.71 6.12 18.22
CA ARG A 3 -8.22 6.09 19.61
C ARG A 3 -6.88 5.34 19.71
N ALA A 4 -6.80 4.14 19.13
CA ALA A 4 -5.57 3.37 19.08
C ALA A 4 -4.42 4.13 18.38
N ALA A 5 -4.72 4.85 17.29
CA ALA A 5 -3.73 5.70 16.62
C ALA A 5 -3.23 6.85 17.52
N LEU A 6 -4.15 7.55 18.19
CA LEU A 6 -3.82 8.66 19.10
C LEU A 6 -2.99 8.20 20.30
N GLU A 7 -3.31 7.02 20.85
CA GLU A 7 -2.66 6.44 22.02
C GLU A 7 -1.38 5.64 21.69
N GLY A 8 -1.09 5.42 20.39
CA GLY A 8 0.05 4.60 19.97
C GLY A 8 -0.12 3.12 20.29
N ASP A 9 -1.35 2.61 20.31
CA ASP A 9 -1.65 1.21 20.61
C ASP A 9 -1.36 0.29 19.39
N PHE A 10 -0.08 -0.02 19.20
CA PHE A 10 0.38 -0.97 18.19
C PHE A 10 -0.17 -2.39 18.40
N GLY A 11 -0.57 -2.74 19.63
CA GLY A 11 -1.17 -4.02 19.97
C GLY A 11 -2.55 -4.20 19.33
N TRP A 12 -3.37 -3.14 19.34
CA TRP A 12 -4.66 -3.14 18.66
C TRP A 12 -4.51 -3.36 17.15
N PHE A 13 -3.57 -2.68 16.50
CA PHE A 13 -3.30 -2.87 15.06
C PHE A 13 -2.82 -4.28 14.74
N GLY A 14 -1.90 -4.84 15.54
CA GLY A 14 -1.45 -6.23 15.37
C GLY A 14 -2.57 -7.26 15.61
N SER A 15 -3.46 -7.02 16.58
CA SER A 15 -4.64 -7.84 16.82
C SER A 15 -5.60 -7.82 15.63
N ALA A 16 -5.84 -6.66 15.04
CA ALA A 16 -6.75 -6.53 13.88
C ALA A 16 -6.29 -7.39 12.70
N VAL A 17 -4.97 -7.39 12.41
CA VAL A 17 -4.37 -8.23 11.36
C VAL A 17 -4.41 -9.72 11.74
N THR A 18 -4.11 -10.05 12.99
CA THR A 18 -4.12 -11.45 13.47
C THR A 18 -5.52 -12.07 13.35
N LYS A 19 -6.57 -11.33 13.75
CA LYS A 19 -7.96 -11.78 13.63
C LYS A 19 -8.37 -12.00 12.18
N HIS A 20 -7.95 -11.11 11.28
CA HIS A 20 -8.20 -11.28 9.84
C HIS A 20 -7.65 -12.62 9.34
N TYR A 21 -6.44 -13.01 9.73
CA TYR A 21 -5.87 -14.32 9.35
C TYR A 21 -6.63 -15.53 9.92
N HIS A 22 -7.45 -15.32 10.94
CA HIS A 22 -8.35 -16.34 11.48
C HIS A 22 -9.79 -16.23 10.94
N GLY A 23 -10.02 -15.39 9.93
CA GLY A 23 -11.32 -15.20 9.28
C GLY A 23 -12.25 -14.20 9.98
N ASP A 24 -11.75 -13.44 10.96
CA ASP A 24 -12.51 -12.36 11.61
C ASP A 24 -12.06 -10.98 11.09
N ASP A 25 -12.82 -10.47 10.13
CA ASP A 25 -12.56 -9.17 9.48
C ASP A 25 -13.11 -7.98 10.26
N SER A 26 -13.73 -8.15 11.43
CA SER A 26 -14.44 -7.07 12.12
C SER A 26 -13.55 -5.85 12.39
N GLN A 27 -12.36 -6.09 12.97
CA GLN A 27 -11.39 -5.02 13.25
C GLN A 27 -10.64 -4.55 12.00
N LEU A 28 -10.45 -5.42 11.01
CA LEU A 28 -9.85 -5.01 9.73
C LEU A 28 -10.76 -4.04 8.99
N LYS A 29 -12.08 -4.29 8.97
CA LYS A 29 -13.07 -3.37 8.38
C LYS A 29 -13.10 -2.04 9.12
N GLU A 30 -13.01 -2.06 10.46
CA GLU A 30 -12.90 -0.84 11.26
C GLU A 30 -11.62 -0.05 10.93
N LEU A 31 -10.47 -0.73 10.86
CA LEU A 31 -9.19 -0.14 10.47
C LEU A 31 -9.27 0.47 9.06
N ALA A 32 -9.77 -0.31 8.10
CA ALA A 32 -9.90 0.12 6.71
C ALA A 32 -10.80 1.36 6.60
N ALA A 33 -11.98 1.37 7.25
CA ALA A 33 -12.87 2.53 7.28
C ALA A 33 -12.21 3.77 7.91
N GLY A 34 -11.39 3.59 8.95
CA GLY A 34 -10.56 4.65 9.52
C GLY A 34 -9.56 5.21 8.51
N VAL A 35 -8.81 4.34 7.82
CA VAL A 35 -7.86 4.76 6.79
C VAL A 35 -8.55 5.47 5.63
N VAL A 36 -9.71 4.99 5.18
CA VAL A 36 -10.49 5.65 4.11
C VAL A 36 -10.93 7.04 4.54
N SER A 37 -11.57 7.16 5.71
CA SER A 37 -12.10 8.45 6.18
C SER A 37 -11.03 9.50 6.46
N ALA A 38 -9.78 9.09 6.75
CA ALA A 38 -8.66 10.02 6.95
C ALA A 38 -8.21 10.75 5.67
N HIS A 39 -8.54 10.21 4.48
CA HIS A 39 -8.11 10.74 3.19
C HIS A 39 -9.26 10.98 2.21
N ALA A 40 -10.50 10.75 2.64
CA ALA A 40 -11.68 10.95 1.83
C ALA A 40 -11.71 12.39 1.29
N ASP A 41 -12.26 12.54 0.08
CA ASP A 41 -12.48 13.83 -0.57
C ASP A 41 -11.22 14.58 -1.04
N MET A 42 -10.03 14.08 -0.74
CA MET A 42 -8.78 14.60 -1.26
C MET A 42 -8.55 14.22 -2.72
N SER A 43 -7.82 15.04 -3.47
CA SER A 43 -7.33 14.60 -4.79
C SER A 43 -6.22 13.57 -4.64
N VAL A 44 -6.02 12.73 -5.66
CA VAL A 44 -4.91 11.75 -5.67
C VAL A 44 -3.54 12.41 -5.62
N GLU A 45 -3.40 13.61 -6.19
CA GLU A 45 -2.18 14.42 -6.15
C GLU A 45 -1.93 14.99 -4.74
N GLU A 46 -2.97 15.48 -4.07
CA GLU A 46 -2.85 15.97 -2.69
C GLU A 46 -2.43 14.83 -1.75
N HIS A 47 -3.06 13.66 -1.90
CA HIS A 47 -2.68 12.46 -1.15
C HIS A 47 -1.22 12.08 -1.40
N ALA A 48 -0.80 12.01 -2.67
CA ALA A 48 0.60 11.72 -3.02
C ALA A 48 1.58 12.71 -2.39
N ALA A 49 1.26 14.02 -2.41
CA ALA A 49 2.09 15.05 -1.79
C ALA A 49 2.21 14.88 -0.27
N ARG A 50 1.12 14.53 0.42
CA ARG A 50 1.15 14.24 1.87
C ARG A 50 1.99 13.02 2.20
N VAL A 51 1.87 11.96 1.40
CA VAL A 51 2.68 10.75 1.54
C VAL A 51 4.17 11.06 1.33
N THR A 52 4.52 11.80 0.27
CA THR A 52 5.91 12.22 0.03
C THR A 52 6.45 13.04 1.19
N THR A 53 5.66 13.97 1.73
CA THR A 53 6.04 14.78 2.90
C THR A 53 6.26 13.91 4.14
N PHE A 54 5.35 12.97 4.40
CA PHE A 54 5.50 12.01 5.49
C PHE A 54 6.82 11.24 5.40
N PHE A 55 7.17 10.70 4.23
CA PHE A 55 8.42 9.93 4.08
C PHE A 55 9.70 10.80 4.11
N ALA A 56 9.60 12.10 3.86
CA ALA A 56 10.72 13.02 4.03
C ALA A 56 11.00 13.31 5.53
N ASP A 57 9.93 13.53 6.31
CA ASP A 57 10.04 14.03 7.68
C ASP A 57 10.08 12.89 8.72
N ALA A 58 9.28 11.85 8.51
CA ALA A 58 9.13 10.78 9.48
C ALA A 58 10.42 9.96 9.65
N ARG A 59 10.60 9.41 10.85
CA ARG A 59 11.73 8.56 11.21
C ARG A 59 11.20 7.26 11.79
N HIS A 60 11.89 6.17 11.46
CA HIS A 60 11.60 4.86 12.02
C HIS A 60 11.80 4.89 13.54
N PRO A 61 10.79 4.53 14.36
CA PRO A 61 10.80 4.81 15.81
C PRO A 61 11.92 4.09 16.56
N THR A 62 12.31 2.89 16.15
CA THR A 62 13.38 2.11 16.79
C THR A 62 14.75 2.29 16.14
N LEU A 63 14.82 2.69 14.87
CA LEU A 63 16.08 2.78 14.11
C LEU A 63 16.59 4.23 14.02
N GLY A 64 15.75 5.22 14.31
CA GLY A 64 16.11 6.64 14.29
C GLY A 64 16.49 7.20 12.91
N ARG A 65 16.17 6.49 11.82
CA ARG A 65 16.54 6.86 10.44
C ARG A 65 15.32 7.06 9.54
N SER A 66 15.52 7.63 8.36
CA SER A 66 14.44 7.78 7.38
C SER A 66 13.85 6.41 7.04
N TYR A 67 12.53 6.36 6.84
CA TYR A 67 11.89 5.16 6.31
C TYR A 67 12.42 4.79 4.91
N LEU A 68 12.93 5.77 4.15
CA LEU A 68 13.57 5.54 2.86
C LEU A 68 14.90 4.77 2.97
N ASP A 69 15.53 4.78 4.15
CA ASP A 69 16.77 4.03 4.41
C ASP A 69 16.50 2.65 5.05
N CYS A 70 15.21 2.29 5.20
CA CYS A 70 14.79 1.05 5.86
C CYS A 70 14.50 -0.10 4.88
N ALA A 71 14.73 0.09 3.58
CA ALA A 71 14.62 -0.99 2.61
C ALA A 71 15.66 -2.10 2.90
N TYR A 72 15.27 -3.36 2.72
CA TYR A 72 16.20 -4.48 2.81
C TYR A 72 17.14 -4.49 1.61
N ALA A 73 18.41 -4.10 1.81
CA ALA A 73 19.41 -4.04 0.75
C ALA A 73 19.49 -5.34 -0.10
N PRO A 74 19.48 -6.56 0.49
CA PRO A 74 19.51 -7.79 -0.30
C PRO A 74 18.30 -7.94 -1.25
N MET A 75 17.13 -7.42 -0.86
CA MET A 75 15.94 -7.46 -1.71
C MET A 75 16.02 -6.44 -2.84
N VAL A 76 16.60 -5.26 -2.59
CA VAL A 76 16.86 -4.27 -3.66
C VAL A 76 17.84 -4.84 -4.69
N GLU A 77 18.91 -5.49 -4.22
CA GLU A 77 19.88 -6.19 -5.07
C GLU A 77 19.24 -7.31 -5.88
N LEU A 78 18.38 -8.13 -5.26
CA LEU A 78 17.62 -9.17 -5.96
C LEU A 78 16.73 -8.58 -7.06
N LEU A 79 16.02 -7.48 -6.79
CA LEU A 79 15.20 -6.80 -7.80
C LEU A 79 16.04 -6.31 -8.98
N ARG A 80 17.26 -5.81 -8.72
CA ARG A 80 18.19 -5.41 -9.79
C ARG A 80 18.69 -6.60 -10.59
N TYR A 81 19.03 -7.69 -9.92
CA TYR A 81 19.45 -8.93 -10.57
C TYR A 81 18.34 -9.47 -11.48
N LEU A 82 17.10 -9.57 -10.99
CA LEU A 82 15.95 -10.01 -11.77
C LEU A 82 15.71 -9.10 -12.98
N GLU A 83 15.73 -7.78 -12.80
CA GLU A 83 15.60 -6.81 -13.90
C GLU A 83 16.69 -7.01 -14.98
N SER A 84 17.96 -7.18 -14.58
CA SER A 84 19.05 -7.42 -15.53
C SER A 84 18.93 -8.75 -16.30
N ASN A 85 18.13 -9.68 -15.78
CA ASN A 85 17.82 -10.96 -16.41
C ASN A 85 16.45 -10.95 -17.11
N GLY A 86 15.89 -9.77 -17.39
CA GLY A 86 14.69 -9.61 -18.19
C GLY A 86 13.36 -9.81 -17.43
N PHE A 87 13.39 -9.85 -16.10
CA PHE A 87 12.16 -9.86 -15.31
C PHE A 87 11.53 -8.47 -15.23
N CYS A 88 10.20 -8.43 -15.28
CA CYS A 88 9.42 -7.27 -14.85
C CYS A 88 9.00 -7.47 -13.40
N ASN A 89 9.55 -6.66 -12.50
CA ASN A 89 9.23 -6.72 -11.07
C ASN A 89 7.96 -5.91 -10.74
N TYR A 90 7.13 -6.47 -9.87
CA TYR A 90 5.88 -5.88 -9.36
C TYR A 90 5.85 -5.95 -7.83
N ILE A 91 5.05 -5.09 -7.21
CA ILE A 91 4.68 -5.17 -5.79
C ILE A 91 3.21 -5.58 -5.71
N ALA A 92 2.88 -6.55 -4.86
CA ALA A 92 1.52 -6.88 -4.44
C ALA A 92 1.48 -6.84 -2.91
N SER A 93 0.52 -6.12 -2.32
CA SER A 93 0.58 -5.78 -0.90
C SER A 93 -0.79 -5.46 -0.32
N GLY A 94 -1.08 -5.99 0.87
CA GLY A 94 -2.26 -5.58 1.64
C GLY A 94 -2.23 -4.10 2.06
N GLY A 95 -1.09 -3.42 1.94
CA GLY A 95 -0.97 -1.97 2.17
C GLY A 95 -1.69 -1.13 1.11
N GLY A 96 -1.96 0.13 1.45
CA GLY A 96 -2.60 1.07 0.53
C GLY A 96 -1.75 1.32 -0.72
N ARG A 97 -2.30 0.97 -1.90
CA ARG A 97 -1.64 1.14 -3.20
C ARG A 97 -1.09 2.55 -3.39
N ASP A 98 -1.92 3.56 -3.18
CA ASP A 98 -1.57 4.96 -3.41
C ASP A 98 -0.75 5.58 -2.25
N PHE A 99 -0.59 4.85 -1.14
CA PHE A 99 0.40 5.16 -0.10
C PHE A 99 1.81 4.68 -0.47
N MET A 100 1.93 3.55 -1.20
CA MET A 100 3.23 3.03 -1.63
C MET A 100 3.75 3.74 -2.89
N ARG A 101 2.89 3.97 -3.89
CA ARG A 101 3.28 4.50 -5.22
C ARG A 101 4.22 5.71 -5.21
N PRO A 102 4.08 6.70 -4.30
CA PRO A 102 4.98 7.87 -4.29
C PRO A 102 6.45 7.54 -3.99
N ILE A 103 6.74 6.41 -3.34
CA ILE A 103 8.10 6.06 -2.87
C ILE A 103 8.73 4.85 -3.57
N THR A 104 7.95 3.99 -4.22
CA THR A 104 8.47 2.71 -4.76
C THR A 104 9.47 2.90 -5.90
N ALA A 105 9.33 3.97 -6.68
CA ALA A 105 10.28 4.28 -7.75
C ALA A 105 11.66 4.65 -7.18
N ALA A 106 11.69 5.44 -6.10
CA ALA A 106 12.94 5.82 -5.43
C ALA A 106 13.59 4.64 -4.69
N LEU A 107 12.79 3.85 -3.97
CA LEU A 107 13.29 2.75 -3.14
C LEU A 107 13.67 1.50 -3.94
N TYR A 108 12.82 1.13 -4.90
CA TYR A 108 12.87 -0.19 -5.54
C TYR A 108 13.06 -0.11 -7.05
N ARG A 109 13.03 1.10 -7.64
CA ARG A 109 12.93 1.33 -9.09
C ARG A 109 11.74 0.56 -9.69
N ILE A 110 10.63 0.51 -8.95
CA ILE A 110 9.36 -0.06 -9.39
C ILE A 110 8.38 1.10 -9.62
N PRO A 111 7.98 1.38 -10.87
CA PRO A 111 7.09 2.49 -11.19
C PRO A 111 5.65 2.24 -10.69
N PRO A 112 4.83 3.30 -10.53
CA PRO A 112 3.49 3.20 -9.92
C PRO A 112 2.51 2.24 -10.59
N ASP A 113 2.64 2.02 -11.89
CA ASP A 113 1.84 1.09 -12.70
C ASP A 113 2.14 -0.39 -12.40
N ARG A 114 3.24 -0.66 -11.67
CA ARG A 114 3.62 -2.00 -11.21
C ARG A 114 3.40 -2.23 -9.71
N VAL A 115 2.63 -1.35 -9.08
CA VAL A 115 2.23 -1.46 -7.68
C VAL A 115 0.76 -1.85 -7.60
N ILE A 116 0.53 -3.05 -7.08
CA ILE A 116 -0.77 -3.62 -6.73
C ILE A 116 -0.90 -3.54 -5.22
N GLY A 117 -2.07 -3.12 -4.75
CA GLY A 117 -2.36 -3.12 -3.33
C GLY A 117 -3.81 -2.77 -3.04
N SER A 118 -4.14 -2.75 -1.75
CA SER A 118 -5.46 -2.35 -1.27
C SER A 118 -5.81 -0.95 -1.77
N SER A 119 -7.07 -0.75 -2.17
CA SER A 119 -7.52 0.52 -2.72
C SER A 119 -8.95 0.86 -2.31
N VAL A 120 -9.22 2.16 -2.36
CA VAL A 120 -10.57 2.72 -2.30
C VAL A 120 -11.00 3.12 -3.70
N GLY A 121 -12.30 3.28 -3.91
CA GLY A 121 -12.85 3.80 -5.15
C GLY A 121 -12.31 5.20 -5.44
N LEU A 122 -12.22 5.54 -6.73
CA LEU A 122 -11.85 6.88 -7.19
C LEU A 122 -13.04 7.50 -7.92
N ASP A 123 -13.33 8.75 -7.59
CA ASP A 123 -14.37 9.54 -8.24
C ASP A 123 -13.75 10.48 -9.26
N TYR A 124 -14.25 10.45 -10.50
CA TYR A 124 -13.91 11.47 -11.49
C TYR A 124 -14.72 12.72 -11.21
N VAL A 125 -14.04 13.85 -11.04
CA VAL A 125 -14.66 15.15 -10.80
C VAL A 125 -14.11 16.16 -11.78
N GLU A 126 -15.01 16.90 -12.42
CA GLU A 126 -14.66 17.98 -13.32
C GLU A 126 -14.70 19.32 -12.57
N SER A 127 -13.62 20.09 -12.66
CA SER A 127 -13.52 21.43 -12.09
C SER A 127 -12.77 22.33 -13.06
N GLU A 128 -13.27 23.53 -13.32
CA GLU A 128 -12.63 24.51 -14.23
C GLU A 128 -12.30 23.94 -15.64
N GLY A 129 -13.10 22.99 -16.12
CA GLY A 129 -12.90 22.31 -17.41
C GLY A 129 -11.75 21.29 -17.42
N GLN A 130 -11.23 20.91 -16.25
CA GLN A 130 -10.23 19.87 -16.07
C GLN A 130 -10.80 18.69 -15.27
N GLY A 131 -10.44 17.48 -15.69
CA GLY A 131 -10.79 16.24 -15.01
C GLY A 131 -9.78 15.91 -13.91
N HIS A 132 -10.28 15.65 -12.71
CA HIS A 132 -9.50 15.28 -11.54
C HIS A 132 -10.01 13.95 -10.96
N LEU A 133 -9.13 13.23 -10.26
CA LEU A 133 -9.51 12.05 -9.49
C LEU A 133 -9.49 12.38 -8.01
N ARG A 134 -10.60 12.05 -7.33
CA ARG A 134 -10.72 12.15 -5.87
C ARG A 134 -10.78 10.80 -5.23
N ILE A 135 -10.23 10.71 -4.02
CA ILE A 135 -10.29 9.54 -3.17
C ILE A 135 -11.72 9.41 -2.65
N GLY A 136 -12.40 8.35 -3.07
CA GLY A 136 -13.76 8.04 -2.65
C GLY A 136 -13.82 7.52 -1.22
N THR A 137 -15.05 7.35 -0.73
CA THR A 137 -15.33 6.93 0.65
C THR A 137 -15.54 5.42 0.82
N ALA A 138 -15.55 4.67 -0.30
CA ALA A 138 -15.79 3.24 -0.30
C ALA A 138 -14.48 2.47 -0.47
N LEU A 139 -14.21 1.56 0.47
CA LEU A 139 -13.18 0.54 0.29
C LEU A 139 -13.57 -0.36 -0.90
N GLU A 140 -12.64 -0.54 -1.84
CA GLU A 140 -12.89 -1.32 -3.05
C GLU A 140 -12.21 -2.68 -2.98
N VAL A 141 -10.93 -2.70 -2.58
CA VAL A 141 -10.10 -3.90 -2.58
C VAL A 141 -9.26 -3.95 -1.31
N ILE A 142 -9.19 -5.13 -0.68
CA ILE A 142 -8.19 -5.50 0.32
C ILE A 142 -7.28 -6.54 -0.35
N ASP A 143 -6.08 -6.14 -0.80
CA ASP A 143 -5.15 -7.00 -1.56
C ASP A 143 -4.33 -7.90 -0.63
N ASP A 144 -5.01 -8.79 0.12
CA ASP A 144 -4.36 -9.70 1.08
C ASP A 144 -4.88 -11.14 0.97
N GLY A 145 -4.01 -12.10 1.31
CA GLY A 145 -4.32 -13.52 1.28
C GLY A 145 -4.80 -13.99 -0.11
N PRO A 146 -5.92 -14.75 -0.18
CA PRO A 146 -6.47 -15.24 -1.44
C PRO A 146 -6.83 -14.16 -2.48
N GLU A 147 -6.94 -12.88 -2.08
CA GLU A 147 -7.23 -11.79 -3.01
C GLU A 147 -6.01 -11.41 -3.86
N LYS A 148 -4.78 -11.57 -3.33
CA LYS A 148 -3.54 -11.26 -4.08
C LYS A 148 -3.45 -11.93 -5.46
N PRO A 149 -3.63 -13.26 -5.61
CA PRO A 149 -3.60 -13.87 -6.94
C PRO A 149 -4.71 -13.37 -7.86
N VAL A 150 -5.88 -12.98 -7.34
CA VAL A 150 -6.96 -12.35 -8.11
C VAL A 150 -6.53 -10.98 -8.63
N ARG A 151 -5.95 -10.13 -7.76
CA ARG A 151 -5.49 -8.79 -8.15
C ARG A 151 -4.28 -8.81 -9.08
N ILE A 152 -3.37 -9.77 -8.90
CA ILE A 152 -2.27 -10.01 -9.83
C ILE A 152 -2.80 -10.32 -11.22
N TRP A 153 -3.78 -11.23 -11.33
CA TRP A 153 -4.38 -11.55 -12.63
C TRP A 153 -5.15 -10.36 -13.22
N ASP A 154 -5.97 -9.69 -12.43
CA ASP A 154 -6.75 -8.52 -12.84
C ASP A 154 -5.87 -7.37 -13.39
N ARG A 155 -4.75 -7.08 -12.72
CA ARG A 155 -3.89 -5.94 -13.08
C ARG A 155 -2.82 -6.26 -14.11
N ILE A 156 -2.30 -7.48 -14.12
CA ILE A 156 -1.15 -7.87 -14.98
C ILE A 156 -1.59 -8.80 -16.11
N GLY A 157 -2.64 -9.59 -15.92
CA GLY A 157 -3.12 -10.60 -16.87
C GLY A 157 -2.15 -11.78 -17.05
N ARG A 158 -1.22 -11.97 -16.10
CA ARG A 158 -0.16 -12.98 -16.19
C ARG A 158 0.13 -13.59 -14.82
N ARG A 159 0.38 -14.90 -14.80
CA ARG A 159 0.86 -15.60 -13.61
C ARG A 159 2.35 -15.30 -13.39
N PRO A 160 2.77 -14.84 -12.19
CA PRO A 160 4.19 -14.70 -11.86
C PRO A 160 4.93 -16.03 -11.90
N ILE A 161 6.19 -16.02 -12.33
CA ILE A 161 7.07 -17.20 -12.28
C ILE A 161 7.90 -17.26 -10.99
N LEU A 162 7.91 -16.17 -10.22
CA LEU A 162 8.55 -16.03 -8.91
C LEU A 162 7.68 -15.12 -8.04
N ALA A 163 7.54 -15.47 -6.77
CA ALA A 163 6.89 -14.65 -5.74
C ALA A 163 7.72 -14.73 -4.45
N ALA A 164 7.73 -13.65 -3.67
CA ALA A 164 8.36 -13.59 -2.37
C ALA A 164 7.41 -12.85 -1.41
N GLY A 165 7.26 -13.40 -0.20
CA GLY A 165 6.39 -12.89 0.85
C GLY A 165 6.95 -13.22 2.23
N ASN A 166 6.31 -12.73 3.29
CA ASN A 166 6.81 -12.85 4.66
C ASN A 166 5.74 -13.14 5.71
N SER A 167 4.48 -13.34 5.30
CA SER A 167 3.33 -13.47 6.20
C SER A 167 2.35 -14.53 5.72
N ASN A 168 1.35 -14.85 6.54
CA ASN A 168 0.26 -15.76 6.17
C ASN A 168 -0.64 -15.22 5.05
N GLY A 169 -0.59 -13.90 4.80
CA GLY A 169 -1.34 -13.27 3.73
C GLY A 169 -0.65 -13.34 2.36
N ASP A 170 0.56 -13.90 2.27
CA ASP A 170 1.30 -14.10 1.01
C ASP A 170 1.16 -15.53 0.48
#